data_AF-A0A535VAT7-F1
#
_entry.id   AF-A0A535VAT7-F1
#
_cell.length_a   1.000
_cell.length_b   1.000
_cell.length_c   1.000
_cell.angle_alpha   90.00
_cell.angle_beta   90.00
_cell.angle_gamma   90.00
#
_symmetry.space_group_name_H-M   'P 1'
#
loop_
_entity.id
_entity.type
_entity.pdbx_description
1 polymer ?
#
loop_
_entity_poly.entity_id
_entity_poly.type
_entity_poly.pdbx_seq_one_letter_code
_entity_poly.pdbx_strand_id
1 'polypeptide(L)'
;MLAEDYRNPDSLPSGAVLVVGSGQTGCQLAEELHEAGRQVFLSCGRTMWSPRRLDGHDVVWWMAKSGWFERLAGSLPAPAVRLVANPAMTGHHGGRDLNLRTLHAMGVELVGHFIGADADRIYFADDLAAGADFGDARLRDFWKFVERHCEEAGWPAPDFDWPEPLRLANRTELDLDRSGITSVVWTSGYRPDYGWVHIPVFDDMGFPVQADGATSVPGLYFCGVHWMRKHKSPILYGVGEDAEVVAQHIVEHRS
;
A
#
# COMPACT_ATOMS: atom_id res chain seq x y z
N MET A 1 17.24 -0.24 -8.77
CA MET A 1 17.20 -1.48 -7.96
C MET A 1 15.78 -1.70 -7.45
N LEU A 2 15.45 -2.92 -7.05
CA LEU A 2 14.17 -3.19 -6.39
C LEU A 2 14.26 -2.82 -4.90
N ALA A 3 13.11 -2.58 -4.27
CA ALA A 3 13.06 -2.24 -2.84
C ALA A 3 13.63 -3.36 -1.95
N GLU A 4 13.51 -4.62 -2.35
CA GLU A 4 14.07 -5.78 -1.64
C GLU A 4 15.61 -5.82 -1.64
N ASP A 5 16.26 -5.15 -2.60
CA ASP A 5 17.72 -5.02 -2.67
C ASP A 5 18.24 -3.85 -1.84
N TYR A 6 17.37 -2.89 -1.47
CA TYR A 6 17.75 -1.73 -0.69
C TYR A 6 18.03 -2.12 0.76
N ARG A 7 19.11 -1.57 1.34
CA ARG A 7 19.51 -1.86 2.72
C ARG A 7 19.53 -0.64 3.62
N ASN A 8 20.08 0.46 3.14
CA ASN A 8 20.21 1.73 3.86
C ASN A 8 20.65 2.86 2.89
N PRO A 9 20.60 4.13 3.29
CA PRO A 9 20.96 5.26 2.43
C PRO A 9 22.42 5.22 1.93
N ASP A 10 23.35 4.73 2.74
CA ASP A 10 24.78 4.65 2.41
C ASP A 10 25.10 3.59 1.36
N SER A 11 24.18 2.64 1.12
CA SER A 11 24.33 1.64 0.06
C SER A 11 24.09 2.19 -1.36
N LEU A 12 23.56 3.42 -1.46
CA LEU A 12 23.28 4.07 -2.75
C LEU A 12 24.43 4.99 -3.18
N PRO A 13 24.83 5.00 -4.47
CA PRO A 13 25.76 5.98 -5.03
C PRO A 13 25.38 7.41 -4.63
N SER A 14 26.36 8.29 -4.37
CA SER A 14 26.08 9.69 -4.03
C SER A 14 25.21 10.38 -5.09
N GLY A 15 24.29 11.25 -4.68
CA GLY A 15 23.37 11.97 -5.57
C GLY A 15 21.91 11.86 -5.14
N ALA A 16 21.01 12.41 -5.96
CA ALA A 16 19.58 12.36 -5.74
C ALA A 16 19.02 10.96 -6.01
N VAL A 17 17.88 10.66 -5.39
CA VAL A 17 17.21 9.36 -5.52
C VAL A 17 15.80 9.56 -6.04
N LEU A 18 15.43 8.80 -7.07
CA LEU A 18 14.05 8.65 -7.50
C LEU A 18 13.46 7.38 -6.88
N VAL A 19 12.42 7.53 -6.07
CA VAL A 19 11.62 6.42 -5.55
C VAL A 19 10.37 6.30 -6.41
N VAL A 20 10.16 5.14 -7.04
CA VAL A 20 9.03 4.92 -7.95
C VAL A 20 7.94 4.08 -7.29
N GLY A 21 6.83 4.74 -6.95
CA GLY A 21 5.66 4.13 -6.34
C GLY A 21 5.48 4.57 -4.89
N SER A 22 4.45 5.36 -4.63
CA SER A 22 4.12 5.93 -3.31
C SER A 22 3.30 5.00 -2.39
N GLY A 23 3.48 3.68 -2.49
CA GLY A 23 2.92 2.75 -1.49
C GLY A 23 3.57 2.91 -0.11
N GLN A 24 3.21 2.08 0.88
CA GLN A 24 3.82 2.13 2.21
C GLN A 24 5.36 2.16 2.17
N THR A 25 5.97 1.18 1.49
CA THR A 25 7.43 1.09 1.35
C THR A 25 8.01 2.34 0.68
N GLY A 26 7.42 2.83 -0.41
CA GLY A 26 7.93 4.01 -1.10
C GLY A 26 7.91 5.27 -0.25
N CYS A 27 6.83 5.49 0.49
CA CYS A 27 6.76 6.63 1.42
C CYS A 27 7.80 6.52 2.54
N GLN A 28 8.01 5.33 3.11
CA GLN A 28 8.97 5.12 4.20
C GLN A 28 10.42 5.25 3.71
N LEU A 29 10.73 4.75 2.51
CA LEU A 29 12.05 4.94 1.91
C LEU A 29 12.29 6.40 1.55
N ALA A 30 11.27 7.11 1.05
CA ALA A 30 11.39 8.54 0.76
C ALA A 30 11.66 9.35 2.04
N GLU A 31 10.98 9.02 3.15
CA GLU A 31 11.24 9.58 4.49
C GLU A 31 12.69 9.32 4.93
N GLU A 32 13.12 8.06 4.96
CA GLU A 32 14.47 7.67 5.42
C GLU A 32 15.58 8.32 4.59
N LEU A 33 15.47 8.27 3.25
CA LEU A 33 16.46 8.85 2.35
C LEU A 33 16.57 10.36 2.52
N HIS A 34 15.43 11.03 2.72
CA HIS A 34 15.42 12.47 2.96
C HIS A 34 16.04 12.81 4.31
N GLU A 35 15.71 12.07 5.37
CA GLU A 35 16.33 12.23 6.70
C GLU A 35 17.85 11.99 6.68
N ALA A 36 18.33 11.12 5.78
CA ALA A 36 19.76 10.92 5.51
C ALA A 36 20.40 12.04 4.66
N GLY A 37 19.68 13.13 4.38
CA GLY A 37 20.18 14.31 3.66
C GLY A 37 20.21 14.16 2.15
N ARG A 38 19.50 13.19 1.58
CA ARG A 38 19.41 13.01 0.11
C ARG A 38 18.32 13.92 -0.46
N GLN A 39 18.55 14.43 -1.66
CA GLN A 39 17.47 14.94 -2.50
C GLN A 39 16.64 13.75 -2.98
N VAL A 40 15.32 13.79 -2.74
CA VAL A 40 14.41 12.69 -3.07
C VAL A 40 13.30 13.19 -3.97
N PHE A 41 13.08 12.45 -5.06
CA PHE A 41 11.91 12.54 -5.91
C PHE A 41 11.04 11.31 -5.65
N LEU A 42 9.76 11.51 -5.35
CA LEU A 42 8.80 10.42 -5.18
C LEU A 42 7.79 10.44 -6.33
N SER A 43 7.85 9.43 -7.19
CA SER A 43 6.84 9.23 -8.22
C SER A 43 5.59 8.61 -7.60
N CYS A 44 4.52 9.39 -7.62
CA CYS A 44 3.30 9.12 -6.91
C CYS A 44 2.26 8.46 -7.81
N GLY A 45 1.62 7.43 -7.29
CA GLY A 45 0.43 6.83 -7.89
C GLY A 45 -0.79 7.03 -7.00
N ARG A 46 -1.75 6.13 -7.15
CA ARG A 46 -2.93 6.05 -6.29
C ARG A 46 -2.55 5.50 -4.91
N THR A 47 -2.32 6.39 -3.95
CA THR A 47 -1.86 6.03 -2.61
C THR A 47 -2.92 6.29 -1.56
N MET A 48 -3.24 5.28 -0.76
CA MET A 48 -4.04 5.44 0.44
C MET A 48 -3.19 6.01 1.58
N TRP A 49 -3.80 6.73 2.51
CA TRP A 49 -3.14 7.17 3.73
C TRP A 49 -4.14 7.20 4.89
N SER A 50 -3.65 7.25 6.12
CA SER A 50 -4.46 7.43 7.32
C SER A 50 -3.63 8.14 8.40
N PRO A 51 -4.26 8.90 9.32
CA PRO A 51 -3.53 9.40 10.48
C PRO A 51 -2.99 8.24 11.29
N ARG A 52 -1.82 8.37 11.91
CA ARG A 52 -1.22 7.31 12.72
C ARG A 52 -2.03 7.07 13.98
N ARG A 53 -2.45 8.16 14.63
CA ARG A 53 -3.21 8.15 15.88
C ARG A 53 -4.44 9.00 15.74
N LEU A 54 -5.53 8.52 16.33
CA LEU A 54 -6.82 9.18 16.38
C LEU A 54 -7.41 8.92 17.76
N ASP A 55 -7.74 9.99 18.49
CA ASP A 55 -8.26 9.94 19.87
C ASP A 55 -7.47 9.02 20.81
N GLY A 56 -6.15 9.14 20.79
CA GLY A 56 -5.24 8.37 21.65
C GLY A 56 -5.04 6.91 21.22
N HIS A 57 -5.81 6.41 20.27
CA HIS A 57 -5.67 5.07 19.71
C HIS A 57 -4.88 5.06 18.41
N ASP A 58 -4.17 3.97 18.18
CA ASP A 58 -3.52 3.71 16.92
C ASP A 58 -4.56 3.44 15.82
N VAL A 59 -4.34 3.89 14.60
CA VAL A 59 -5.33 3.67 13.54
C VAL A 59 -5.49 2.19 13.16
N VAL A 60 -4.49 1.33 13.39
CA VAL A 60 -4.65 -0.13 13.22
C VAL A 60 -5.64 -0.68 14.24
N TRP A 61 -5.67 -0.12 15.45
CA TRP A 61 -6.70 -0.44 16.45
C TRP A 61 -8.09 -0.03 15.95
N TRP A 62 -8.23 1.16 15.36
CA TRP A 62 -9.49 1.60 14.75
C TRP A 62 -9.93 0.70 13.59
N MET A 63 -9.00 0.30 12.71
CA MET A 63 -9.28 -0.64 11.62
C MET A 63 -9.76 -2.00 12.14
N ALA A 64 -9.18 -2.50 13.24
CA ALA A 64 -9.61 -3.74 13.87
C ALA A 64 -11.00 -3.60 14.50
N LYS A 65 -11.23 -2.53 15.27
CA LYS A 65 -12.48 -2.35 16.03
C LYS A 65 -13.68 -2.00 15.15
N SER A 66 -13.47 -1.25 14.09
CA SER A 66 -14.53 -0.78 13.20
C SER A 66 -15.03 -1.81 12.18
N GLY A 67 -14.41 -3.00 12.15
CA GLY A 67 -14.71 -4.04 11.17
C GLY A 67 -14.09 -3.79 9.78
N TRP A 68 -13.20 -2.81 9.63
CA TRP A 68 -12.50 -2.54 8.37
C TRP A 68 -11.74 -3.77 7.85
N PHE A 69 -11.11 -4.51 8.76
CA PHE A 69 -10.41 -5.76 8.46
C PHE A 69 -11.33 -6.97 8.23
N GLU A 70 -12.59 -6.90 8.66
CA GLU A 70 -13.56 -7.99 8.54
C GLU A 70 -14.30 -8.02 7.19
N ARG A 71 -14.05 -7.03 6.32
CA ARG A 71 -14.66 -6.99 4.99
C ARG A 71 -14.32 -8.24 4.20
N LEU A 72 -15.34 -8.86 3.62
CA LEU A 72 -15.21 -10.11 2.89
C LEU A 72 -14.77 -9.89 1.45
N ALA A 73 -14.06 -10.87 0.87
CA ALA A 73 -13.65 -10.86 -0.53
C ALA A 73 -14.82 -10.63 -1.50
N GLY A 74 -15.98 -11.25 -1.24
CA GLY A 74 -17.19 -11.10 -2.04
C GLY A 74 -17.82 -9.70 -2.00
N SER A 75 -17.37 -8.82 -1.09
CA SER A 75 -17.84 -7.43 -1.03
C SER A 75 -17.08 -6.48 -1.98
N LEU A 76 -16.04 -6.98 -2.65
CA LEU A 76 -15.23 -6.17 -3.56
C LEU A 76 -16.01 -5.82 -4.83
N PRO A 77 -16.02 -4.54 -5.26
CA PRO A 77 -16.76 -4.12 -6.45
C PRO A 77 -16.10 -4.59 -7.76
N ALA A 78 -14.81 -4.96 -7.71
CA ALA A 78 -14.08 -5.52 -8.85
C ALA A 78 -12.85 -6.33 -8.39
N PRO A 79 -12.42 -7.36 -9.14
CA PRO A 79 -11.23 -8.16 -8.80
C PRO A 79 -9.93 -7.36 -8.63
N ALA A 80 -9.76 -6.26 -9.37
CA ALA A 80 -8.58 -5.42 -9.32
C ALA A 80 -8.40 -4.69 -7.97
N VAL A 81 -9.46 -4.57 -7.16
CA VAL A 81 -9.38 -3.93 -5.84
C VAL A 81 -8.47 -4.70 -4.88
N ARG A 82 -8.22 -6.00 -5.14
CA ARG A 82 -7.28 -6.82 -4.37
C ARG A 82 -5.85 -6.28 -4.35
N LEU A 83 -5.47 -5.49 -5.36
CA LEU A 83 -4.13 -4.92 -5.51
C LEU A 83 -4.02 -3.48 -4.99
N VAL A 84 -5.09 -2.91 -4.44
CA VAL A 84 -5.01 -1.57 -3.86
C VAL A 84 -4.10 -1.61 -2.63
N ALA A 85 -3.03 -0.81 -2.67
CA ALA A 85 -2.02 -0.78 -1.62
C ALA A 85 -2.60 -0.33 -0.28
N ASN A 86 -2.08 -0.89 0.82
CA ASN A 86 -2.42 -0.47 2.18
C ASN A 86 -2.12 1.03 2.42
N PRO A 87 -2.81 1.66 3.38
CA PRO A 87 -2.55 3.06 3.73
C PRO A 87 -1.10 3.31 4.11
N ALA A 88 -0.50 4.38 3.59
CA ALA A 88 0.81 4.87 4.00
C ALA A 88 0.80 5.14 5.51
N MET A 89 1.71 4.47 6.22
CA MET A 89 1.84 4.48 7.67
C MET A 89 3.30 4.20 8.00
N THR A 90 3.81 4.83 9.05
CA THR A 90 5.15 4.52 9.57
C THR A 90 5.07 4.11 11.03
N GLY A 91 5.92 3.15 11.42
CA GLY A 91 6.23 2.85 12.82
C GLY A 91 7.54 3.48 13.28
N HIS A 92 8.25 4.15 12.36
CA HIS A 92 9.52 4.80 12.64
C HIS A 92 9.34 5.87 13.73
N HIS A 93 10.31 5.96 14.64
CA HIS A 93 10.28 6.88 15.80
C HIS A 93 8.98 6.86 16.63
N GLY A 94 8.36 5.69 16.81
CA GLY A 94 7.13 5.54 17.61
C GLY A 94 5.83 5.79 16.84
N GLY A 95 5.95 6.02 15.53
CA GLY A 95 4.85 6.22 14.61
C GLY A 95 4.36 7.66 14.57
N ARG A 96 4.24 8.19 13.36
CA ARG A 96 3.70 9.52 13.05
C ARG A 96 2.94 9.47 11.73
N ASP A 97 2.26 10.55 11.39
CA ASP A 97 1.60 10.69 10.11
C ASP A 97 2.64 10.67 8.99
N LEU A 98 2.44 9.75 8.04
CA LEU A 98 3.26 9.65 6.84
C LEU A 98 2.34 9.56 5.62
N ASN A 99 2.30 10.63 4.86
CA ASN A 99 1.52 10.74 3.64
C ASN A 99 2.19 11.74 2.67
N LEU A 100 1.60 11.95 1.49
CA LEU A 100 2.19 12.83 0.50
C LEU A 100 2.35 14.27 1.01
N ARG A 101 1.43 14.78 1.83
CA ARG A 101 1.52 16.14 2.39
C ARG A 101 2.68 16.25 3.36
N THR A 102 2.87 15.25 4.23
CA THR A 102 3.98 15.27 5.20
C THR A 102 5.33 15.15 4.48
N LEU A 103 5.45 14.25 3.50
CA LEU A 103 6.66 14.10 2.68
C LEU A 103 6.99 15.39 1.91
N HIS A 104 5.99 16.03 1.31
CA HIS A 104 6.18 17.31 0.63
C HIS A 104 6.65 18.40 1.61
N ALA A 105 6.02 18.50 2.78
CA ALA A 105 6.39 19.47 3.81
C ALA A 105 7.81 19.25 4.36
N MET A 106 8.31 18.01 4.35
CA MET A 106 9.70 17.70 4.68
C MET A 106 10.69 18.18 3.60
N GLY A 107 10.26 18.24 2.35
CA GLY A 107 11.09 18.65 1.21
C GLY A 107 11.29 17.56 0.16
N VAL A 108 10.55 16.44 0.24
CA VAL A 108 10.50 15.45 -0.84
C VAL A 108 9.76 16.06 -2.03
N GLU A 109 10.37 16.00 -3.21
CA GLU A 109 9.72 16.46 -4.44
C GLU A 109 8.75 15.39 -4.94
N LEU A 110 7.46 15.75 -5.01
CA LEU A 110 6.42 14.85 -5.50
C LEU A 110 6.22 15.06 -7.00
N VAL A 111 6.23 13.98 -7.76
CA VAL A 111 5.91 13.96 -9.19
C VAL A 111 4.81 12.93 -9.45
N GLY A 112 4.15 13.03 -10.60
CA GLY A 112 3.11 12.07 -10.99
C GLY A 112 3.64 10.66 -11.25
N HIS A 113 2.76 9.80 -11.77
CA HIS A 113 3.09 8.41 -12.03
C HIS A 113 4.18 8.28 -13.10
N PHE A 114 5.22 7.50 -12.83
CA PHE A 114 6.28 7.22 -13.80
C PHE A 114 5.67 6.55 -15.04
N ILE A 115 5.93 7.12 -16.22
CA ILE A 115 5.42 6.58 -17.50
C ILE A 115 6.53 6.13 -18.44
N GLY A 116 7.78 6.54 -18.19
CA GLY A 116 8.92 6.13 -19.00
C GLY A 116 10.15 7.01 -18.79
N ALA A 117 11.21 6.66 -19.48
CA ALA A 117 12.44 7.44 -19.55
C ALA A 117 13.11 7.19 -20.91
N ASP A 118 13.93 8.13 -21.35
CA ASP A 118 14.84 7.96 -22.47
C ASP A 118 16.29 8.28 -22.06
N ALA A 119 17.13 8.76 -22.98
CA ALA A 119 18.56 8.92 -22.75
C ALA A 119 18.89 10.01 -21.71
N ASP A 120 18.14 11.11 -21.68
CA ASP A 120 18.42 12.28 -20.83
C ASP A 120 17.24 12.64 -19.93
N ARG A 121 16.06 12.04 -20.11
CA ARG A 121 14.84 12.45 -19.40
C ARG A 121 14.07 11.30 -18.77
N ILE A 122 13.38 11.64 -17.69
CA ILE A 122 12.34 10.82 -17.05
C ILE A 122 10.99 11.51 -17.23
N TYR A 123 9.97 10.75 -17.55
CA TYR A 123 8.61 11.23 -17.80
C TYR A 123 7.62 10.74 -16.76
N PHE A 124 6.72 11.64 -16.38
CA PHE A 124 5.65 11.41 -15.41
C PHE A 124 4.30 11.82 -16.00
N ALA A 125 3.25 11.10 -15.63
CA ALA A 125 1.89 11.48 -15.92
C ALA A 125 1.51 12.77 -15.16
N ASP A 126 0.56 13.52 -15.71
CA ASP A 126 -0.01 14.69 -15.02
C ASP A 126 -1.17 14.31 -14.09
N ASP A 127 -0.90 13.39 -13.16
CA ASP A 127 -1.93 12.73 -12.34
C ASP A 127 -1.69 12.83 -10.82
N LEU A 128 -0.70 13.61 -10.38
CA LEU A 128 -0.35 13.74 -8.96
C LEU A 128 -1.55 14.16 -8.09
N ALA A 129 -2.30 15.17 -8.53
CA ALA A 129 -3.49 15.64 -7.80
C ALA A 129 -4.58 14.56 -7.75
N ALA A 130 -4.82 13.86 -8.86
CA ALA A 130 -5.81 12.77 -8.91
C ALA A 130 -5.40 11.58 -8.03
N GLY A 131 -4.10 11.26 -7.97
CA GLY A 131 -3.56 10.25 -7.07
C GLY A 131 -3.73 10.59 -5.59
N ALA A 132 -3.52 11.87 -5.22
CA ALA A 132 -3.75 12.36 -3.86
C ALA A 132 -5.24 12.36 -3.48
N ASP A 133 -6.11 12.82 -4.38
CA ASP A 133 -7.57 12.82 -4.18
C ASP A 133 -8.12 11.40 -3.98
N PHE A 134 -7.54 10.42 -4.67
CA PHE A 134 -7.87 9.01 -4.43
C PHE A 134 -7.58 8.61 -2.98
N GLY A 135 -6.43 9.00 -2.43
CA GLY A 135 -6.08 8.73 -1.03
C GLY A 135 -7.05 9.34 -0.04
N ASP A 136 -7.41 10.61 -0.25
CA ASP A 136 -8.37 11.32 0.59
C ASP A 136 -9.76 10.67 0.55
N ALA A 137 -10.21 10.24 -0.64
CA ALA A 137 -11.47 9.50 -0.78
C ALA A 137 -11.44 8.15 -0.03
N ARG A 138 -10.32 7.44 -0.03
CA ARG A 138 -10.16 6.18 0.72
C ARG A 138 -10.14 6.38 2.22
N LEU A 139 -9.54 7.48 2.71
CA LEU A 139 -9.63 7.85 4.13
C LEU A 139 -11.08 8.14 4.52
N ARG A 140 -11.84 8.87 3.70
CA ARG A 140 -13.29 9.11 3.94
C ARG A 140 -14.10 7.82 3.96
N ASP A 141 -13.78 6.84 3.11
CA ASP A 141 -14.44 5.54 3.16
C ASP A 141 -14.12 4.76 4.44
N PHE A 142 -12.88 4.81 4.91
CA PHE A 142 -12.51 4.26 6.22
C PHE A 142 -13.22 4.98 7.36
N TRP A 143 -13.39 6.30 7.27
CA TRP A 143 -14.04 7.10 8.31
C TRP A 143 -15.47 6.65 8.62
N LYS A 144 -16.23 6.25 7.59
CA LYS A 144 -17.59 5.69 7.77
C LYS A 144 -17.61 4.45 8.67
N PHE A 145 -16.54 3.65 8.69
CA PHE A 145 -16.43 2.51 9.59
C PHE A 145 -16.17 2.96 11.03
N VAL A 146 -15.33 3.98 11.21
CA VAL A 146 -15.04 4.59 12.52
C VAL A 146 -16.31 5.21 13.11
N GLU A 147 -17.03 6.02 12.34
CA GLU A 147 -18.28 6.67 12.77
C GLU A 147 -19.33 5.65 13.19
N ARG A 148 -19.57 4.61 12.37
CA ARG A 148 -20.50 3.53 12.71
C ARG A 148 -20.08 2.82 14.00
N HIS A 149 -18.79 2.55 14.18
CA HIS A 149 -18.30 1.90 15.39
C HIS A 149 -18.53 2.76 16.63
N CYS A 150 -18.27 4.07 16.54
CA CYS A 150 -18.54 5.00 17.64
C CYS A 150 -20.02 5.06 17.98
N GLU A 151 -20.90 5.12 16.97
CA GLU A 151 -22.35 5.10 17.16
C GLU A 151 -22.80 3.82 17.89
N GLU A 152 -22.37 2.65 17.42
CA GLU A 152 -22.69 1.34 18.02
C GLU A 152 -22.15 1.21 19.45
N ALA A 153 -20.99 1.78 19.74
CA ALA A 153 -20.35 1.75 21.06
C ALA A 153 -20.85 2.86 22.01
N GLY A 154 -21.67 3.81 21.55
CA GLY A 154 -22.08 4.99 22.32
C GLY A 154 -20.92 5.96 22.61
N TRP A 155 -19.91 6.00 21.75
CA TRP A 155 -18.77 6.90 21.84
C TRP A 155 -18.97 8.15 20.97
N PRO A 156 -18.36 9.30 21.32
CA PRO A 156 -18.28 10.42 20.41
C PRO A 156 -17.50 10.01 19.15
N ALA A 157 -17.92 10.55 17.99
CA ALA A 157 -17.12 10.45 16.78
C ALA A 157 -15.80 11.20 16.98
N PRO A 158 -14.65 10.67 16.50
CA PRO A 158 -13.38 11.34 16.68
C PRO A 158 -13.33 12.70 16.00
N ASP A 159 -12.74 13.68 16.69
CA ASP A 159 -12.44 14.96 16.08
C ASP A 159 -11.24 14.79 15.14
N PHE A 160 -11.41 15.21 13.89
CA PHE A 160 -10.40 15.05 12.87
C PHE A 160 -10.37 16.24 11.94
N ASP A 161 -9.25 16.95 11.98
CA ASP A 161 -8.97 18.05 11.09
C ASP A 161 -8.68 17.51 9.68
N TRP A 162 -9.68 17.61 8.81
CA TRP A 162 -9.58 17.12 7.44
C TRP A 162 -8.65 18.03 6.65
N PRO A 163 -7.53 17.51 6.13
CA PRO A 163 -6.60 18.36 5.40
C PRO A 163 -7.20 18.79 4.06
N GLU A 164 -6.83 19.99 3.62
CA GLU A 164 -7.16 20.48 2.29
C GLU A 164 -6.58 19.56 1.19
N PRO A 165 -7.27 19.41 0.04
CA PRO A 165 -6.76 18.62 -1.08
C PRO A 165 -5.36 19.06 -1.51
N LEU A 166 -4.46 18.10 -1.72
CA LEU A 166 -3.08 18.40 -2.12
C LEU A 166 -3.07 18.94 -3.56
N ARG A 167 -2.65 20.19 -3.74
CA ARG A 167 -2.56 20.86 -5.04
C ARG A 167 -1.16 21.45 -5.19
N LEU A 168 -0.29 20.73 -5.89
CA LEU A 168 1.09 21.14 -6.16
C LEU A 168 1.26 21.40 -7.66
N ALA A 169 2.18 22.32 -7.98
CA ALA A 169 2.67 22.42 -9.35
C ALA A 169 3.42 21.11 -9.68
N ASN A 170 2.91 20.37 -10.67
CA ASN A 170 3.47 19.09 -11.05
C ASN A 170 4.54 19.26 -12.14
N ARG A 171 5.60 18.45 -12.08
CA ARG A 171 6.55 18.30 -13.17
C ARG A 171 6.26 16.98 -13.89
N THR A 172 6.04 17.06 -15.18
CA THR A 172 5.81 15.89 -16.04
C THR A 172 7.09 15.36 -16.67
N GLU A 173 8.22 16.05 -16.49
CA GLU A 173 9.54 15.60 -16.92
C GLU A 173 10.64 16.06 -15.96
N LEU A 174 11.72 15.27 -15.88
CA LEU A 174 12.97 15.61 -15.22
C LEU A 174 14.14 15.30 -16.14
N ASP A 175 15.09 16.22 -16.22
CA ASP A 175 16.39 16.04 -16.87
C ASP A 175 17.34 15.31 -15.91
N LEU A 176 17.96 14.21 -16.35
CA LEU A 176 18.79 13.34 -15.52
C LEU A 176 20.03 14.06 -14.99
N ASP A 177 20.72 14.82 -15.83
CA ASP A 177 21.93 15.54 -15.46
C ASP A 177 21.62 16.68 -14.47
N ARG A 178 20.53 17.43 -14.72
CA ARG A 178 20.14 18.57 -13.88
C ARG A 178 19.50 18.14 -12.56
N SER A 179 18.80 17.01 -12.54
CA SER A 179 18.21 16.46 -11.31
C SER A 179 19.24 15.79 -10.41
N GLY A 180 20.40 15.40 -10.96
CA GLY A 180 21.45 14.72 -10.22
C GLY A 180 21.03 13.34 -9.71
N ILE A 181 20.02 12.72 -10.34
CA ILE A 181 19.53 11.40 -9.97
C ILE A 181 20.57 10.35 -10.35
N THR A 182 21.10 9.67 -9.35
CA THR A 182 22.08 8.58 -9.55
C THR A 182 21.52 7.22 -9.17
N SER A 183 20.36 7.19 -8.51
CA SER A 183 19.71 5.98 -8.02
C SER A 183 18.21 6.02 -8.27
N VAL A 184 17.68 4.89 -8.74
CA VAL A 184 16.24 4.65 -8.84
C VAL A 184 15.88 3.43 -7.99
N VAL A 185 14.93 3.59 -7.09
CA VAL A 185 14.40 2.52 -6.23
C VAL A 185 12.95 2.24 -6.60
N TRP A 186 12.68 1.02 -7.06
CA TRP A 186 11.34 0.61 -7.49
C TRP A 186 10.54 0.03 -6.33
N THR A 187 9.43 0.67 -5.99
CA THR A 187 8.50 0.33 -4.90
C THR A 187 7.05 0.19 -5.42
N SER A 188 6.88 -0.21 -6.69
CA SER A 188 5.61 -0.29 -7.40
C SER A 188 4.77 -1.54 -7.10
N GLY A 189 5.11 -2.28 -6.05
CA GLY A 189 4.40 -3.47 -5.59
C GLY A 189 4.81 -4.75 -6.31
N TYR A 190 4.10 -5.83 -5.99
CA TYR A 190 4.35 -7.18 -6.51
C TYR A 190 3.10 -7.74 -7.17
N ARG A 191 3.29 -8.72 -8.05
CA ARG A 191 2.21 -9.58 -8.55
C ARG A 191 2.35 -10.97 -7.93
N PRO A 192 1.25 -11.73 -7.79
CA PRO A 192 1.37 -13.12 -7.42
C PRO A 192 2.25 -13.87 -8.42
N ASP A 193 3.22 -14.63 -7.91
CA ASP A 193 4.06 -15.51 -8.73
C ASP A 193 3.83 -16.96 -8.32
N TYR A 194 3.01 -17.64 -9.10
CA TYR A 194 2.74 -19.07 -8.99
C TYR A 194 3.25 -19.83 -10.21
N GLY A 195 4.29 -19.34 -10.90
CA GLY A 195 4.81 -19.95 -12.14
C GLY A 195 5.28 -21.40 -11.98
N TRP A 196 5.53 -21.83 -10.74
CA TRP A 196 5.89 -23.21 -10.38
C TRP A 196 4.67 -24.14 -10.21
N VAL A 197 3.45 -23.62 -10.22
CA VAL A 197 2.19 -24.38 -10.16
C VAL A 197 1.61 -24.50 -11.56
N HIS A 198 1.84 -25.63 -12.21
CA HIS A 198 1.46 -25.87 -13.61
C HIS A 198 -0.01 -26.33 -13.79
N ILE A 199 -0.87 -25.95 -12.85
CA ILE A 199 -2.27 -26.37 -12.78
C ILE A 199 -3.15 -25.14 -13.04
N PRO A 200 -4.18 -25.21 -13.91
CA PRO A 200 -5.00 -24.05 -14.29
C PRO A 200 -6.03 -23.69 -13.21
N VAL A 201 -5.54 -23.24 -12.05
CA VAL A 201 -6.36 -22.82 -10.89
C VAL A 201 -6.20 -21.34 -10.59
N PHE A 202 -5.84 -20.52 -11.58
CA PHE A 202 -5.65 -19.08 -11.42
C PHE A 202 -6.65 -18.29 -12.27
N ASP A 203 -7.06 -17.13 -11.76
CA ASP A 203 -7.85 -16.16 -12.53
C ASP A 203 -6.95 -15.33 -13.46
N ASP A 204 -7.57 -14.47 -14.29
CA ASP A 204 -6.87 -13.61 -15.25
C ASP A 204 -5.88 -12.62 -14.60
N MET A 205 -5.97 -12.43 -13.28
CA MET A 205 -5.06 -11.58 -12.49
C MET A 205 -3.96 -12.39 -11.80
N GLY A 206 -3.91 -13.71 -12.01
CA GLY A 206 -2.93 -14.63 -11.43
C GLY A 206 -3.23 -15.05 -9.99
N PHE A 207 -4.41 -14.73 -9.44
CA PHE A 207 -4.79 -15.17 -8.10
C PHE A 207 -5.42 -16.57 -8.14
N PRO A 208 -5.16 -17.42 -7.14
CA PRO A 208 -5.77 -18.75 -7.08
C PRO A 208 -7.29 -18.65 -6.94
N VAL A 209 -8.00 -19.40 -7.78
CA VAL A 209 -9.44 -19.63 -7.69
C VAL A 209 -9.66 -20.66 -6.58
N GLN A 210 -10.21 -20.20 -5.46
CA GLN A 210 -10.37 -20.99 -4.24
C GLN A 210 -11.66 -20.63 -3.51
N ALA A 211 -12.14 -21.56 -2.70
CA ALA A 211 -13.15 -21.33 -1.68
C ALA A 211 -12.55 -21.66 -0.31
N ASP A 212 -12.41 -20.64 0.55
CA ASP A 212 -11.78 -20.73 1.88
C ASP A 212 -10.41 -21.46 1.89
N GLY A 213 -9.69 -21.38 0.78
CA GLY A 213 -8.33 -21.88 0.57
C GLY A 213 -8.27 -23.20 -0.19
N ALA A 214 -9.40 -23.91 -0.34
CA ALA A 214 -9.49 -25.11 -1.15
C ALA A 214 -9.69 -24.76 -2.63
N THR A 215 -8.94 -25.42 -3.52
CA THR A 215 -9.15 -25.30 -4.97
C THR A 215 -10.07 -26.40 -5.50
N SER A 216 -10.38 -26.34 -6.80
CA SER A 216 -11.07 -27.45 -7.50
C SER A 216 -10.22 -28.72 -7.63
N VAL A 217 -8.91 -28.66 -7.32
CA VAL A 217 -7.99 -29.79 -7.39
C VAL A 217 -7.78 -30.37 -5.99
N PRO A 218 -8.20 -31.62 -5.74
CA PRO A 218 -8.00 -32.26 -4.44
C PRO A 218 -6.52 -32.28 -4.04
N GLY A 219 -6.23 -31.90 -2.80
CA GLY A 219 -4.86 -31.85 -2.27
C GLY A 219 -4.11 -30.53 -2.56
N LEU A 220 -4.68 -29.60 -3.34
CA LEU A 220 -4.10 -28.28 -3.59
C LEU A 220 -4.86 -27.19 -2.83
N TYR A 221 -4.15 -26.49 -1.94
CA TYR A 221 -4.68 -25.44 -1.09
C TYR A 221 -3.80 -24.18 -1.15
N PHE A 222 -4.42 -23.03 -0.92
CA PHE A 222 -3.73 -21.73 -0.79
C PHE A 222 -4.10 -21.08 0.54
N CYS A 223 -3.16 -20.34 1.13
CA CYS A 223 -3.35 -19.62 2.40
C CYS A 223 -2.66 -18.25 2.31
N GLY A 224 -3.25 -17.23 2.96
CA GLY A 224 -2.67 -15.88 3.01
C GLY A 224 -2.75 -15.10 1.69
N VAL A 225 -3.66 -15.50 0.80
CA VAL A 225 -3.88 -14.80 -0.48
C VAL A 225 -4.56 -13.45 -0.22
N HIS A 226 -4.29 -12.45 -1.07
CA HIS A 226 -4.98 -11.15 -0.98
C HIS A 226 -6.48 -11.34 -1.07
N TRP A 227 -7.20 -10.87 -0.04
CA TRP A 227 -8.65 -11.05 0.06
C TRP A 227 -9.07 -12.52 -0.15
N MET A 228 -8.35 -13.46 0.45
CA MET A 228 -8.70 -14.89 0.39
C MET A 228 -10.09 -15.13 0.96
N ARG A 229 -10.31 -14.68 2.20
CA ARG A 229 -11.61 -14.67 2.88
C ARG A 229 -11.98 -13.26 3.28
N LYS A 230 -11.03 -12.54 3.88
CA LYS A 230 -11.22 -11.21 4.45
C LYS A 230 -10.13 -10.24 3.98
N HIS A 231 -10.34 -8.94 4.18
CA HIS A 231 -9.34 -7.90 3.92
C HIS A 231 -8.00 -8.19 4.63
N LYS A 232 -8.06 -8.78 5.83
CA LYS A 232 -6.89 -9.14 6.64
C LYS A 232 -6.19 -10.47 6.27
N SER A 233 -6.70 -11.22 5.29
CA SER A 233 -6.12 -12.49 4.85
C SER A 233 -4.61 -12.45 4.55
N PRO A 234 -4.05 -11.44 3.83
CA PRO A 234 -2.64 -11.46 3.45
C PRO A 234 -1.68 -10.90 4.50
N ILE A 235 -2.16 -10.53 5.71
CA ILE A 235 -1.33 -9.88 6.73
C ILE A 235 -1.24 -10.73 7.99
N LEU A 236 -0.16 -10.55 8.75
CA LEU A 236 0.14 -11.28 9.98
C LEU A 236 -1.02 -11.23 11.01
N TYR A 237 -1.77 -10.12 11.01
CA TYR A 237 -2.94 -9.94 11.89
C TYR A 237 -4.10 -10.90 11.58
N GLY A 238 -4.28 -11.32 10.32
CA GLY A 238 -5.48 -12.08 9.89
C GLY A 238 -5.21 -13.47 9.35
N VAL A 239 -4.00 -13.76 8.85
CA VAL A 239 -3.68 -15.03 8.17
C VAL A 239 -3.92 -16.28 9.03
N GLY A 240 -3.89 -16.14 10.37
CA GLY A 240 -4.18 -17.25 11.29
C GLY A 240 -5.58 -17.83 11.13
N GLU A 241 -6.60 -17.00 10.88
CA GLU A 241 -7.98 -17.46 10.66
C GLU A 241 -8.13 -18.25 9.36
N ASP A 242 -7.38 -17.87 8.34
CA ASP A 242 -7.34 -18.58 7.05
C ASP A 242 -6.59 -19.91 7.20
N ALA A 243 -5.47 -19.90 7.94
CA ALA A 243 -4.67 -21.09 8.19
C ALA A 243 -5.43 -22.16 8.97
N GLU A 244 -6.25 -21.77 9.96
CA GLU A 244 -7.09 -22.71 10.71
C GLU A 244 -8.11 -23.41 9.80
N VAL A 245 -8.78 -22.67 8.93
CA VAL A 245 -9.77 -23.23 8.00
C VAL A 245 -9.11 -24.11 6.93
N VAL A 246 -7.96 -23.70 6.38
CA VAL A 246 -7.19 -24.53 5.45
C VAL A 246 -6.73 -25.83 6.12
N ALA A 247 -6.25 -25.76 7.37
CA ALA A 247 -5.85 -26.94 8.12
C ALA A 247 -7.03 -27.89 8.36
N GLN A 248 -8.21 -27.36 8.69
CA GLN A 248 -9.42 -28.15 8.83
C GLN A 248 -9.80 -28.85 7.52
N HIS A 249 -9.80 -28.13 6.39
CA HIS A 249 -10.05 -28.73 5.08
C HIS A 249 -9.08 -29.88 4.77
N ILE A 250 -7.79 -29.70 5.08
CA ILE A 250 -6.79 -30.76 4.89
C ILE A 250 -7.11 -31.98 5.75
N VAL A 251 -7.45 -31.80 7.03
CA VAL A 251 -7.74 -32.92 7.95
C VAL A 251 -8.98 -33.70 7.52
N GLU A 252 -10.05 -33.00 7.13
CA GLU A 252 -11.31 -33.62 6.71
C GLU A 252 -11.18 -34.42 5.39
N HIS A 253 -10.20 -34.09 4.57
CA HIS A 253 -9.96 -34.72 3.27
C HIS A 253 -8.70 -35.60 3.24
N ARG A 254 -8.13 -35.94 4.42
CA ARG A 254 -7.07 -36.94 4.53
C ARG A 254 -7.65 -38.33 4.24
N SER A 255 -7.11 -38.96 3.20
CA SER A 255 -7.34 -40.37 2.87
C SER A 255 -6.59 -41.29 3.82
#